data_AF-A0A8J8XT66-F1
#
_entry.id   AF-A0A8J8XT66-F1
#
_cell.length_a   1.000
_cell.length_b   1.000
_cell.length_c   1.000
_cell.angle_alpha   90.00
_cell.angle_beta   90.00
_cell.angle_gamma   90.00
#
_symmetry.space_group_name_H-M   'P 1'
#
loop_
_entity.id
_entity.type
_entity.pdbx_description
1 polymer ?
#
loop_
_entity_poly.entity_id
_entity_poly.type
_entity_poly.pdbx_seq_one_letter_code
_entity_poly.pdbx_strand_id
1 'polypeptide(L)'
;MEERRRPRGSASGWRRPSSRAAGAALRRKVRELRRLVPGGEEAPAGALLVRTADYIVGLRARVDLLRALAAVYGVGVGAVVADAADADACAS
;
A
#
# COMPACT_ATOMS: atom_id res chain seq x y z
N MET A 1 -35.93 30.48 -40.93
CA MET A 1 -34.50 30.70 -40.67
C MET A 1 -34.18 30.12 -39.31
N GLU A 2 -33.31 29.13 -39.34
CA GLU A 2 -32.91 28.24 -38.26
C GLU A 2 -32.32 28.93 -37.02
N GLU A 3 -32.55 28.23 -35.90
CA GLU A 3 -31.61 27.98 -34.81
C GLU A 3 -30.89 29.17 -34.15
N ARG A 4 -31.06 29.26 -32.83
CA ARG A 4 -29.88 29.28 -31.95
C ARG A 4 -30.14 28.66 -30.59
N ARG A 5 -29.82 27.36 -30.57
CA ARG A 5 -29.00 26.64 -29.58
C ARG A 5 -29.39 26.80 -28.11
N ARG A 6 -30.07 25.76 -27.62
CA ARG A 6 -30.27 25.42 -26.21
C ARG A 6 -28.93 25.36 -25.46
N PRO A 7 -28.84 25.85 -24.21
CA PRO A 7 -27.67 25.61 -23.38
C PRO A 7 -27.75 24.17 -22.86
N ARG A 8 -26.96 23.26 -23.44
CA ARG A 8 -26.64 22.00 -22.78
C ARG A 8 -25.53 22.29 -21.77
N GLY A 9 -25.92 22.82 -20.63
CA GLY A 9 -25.08 22.85 -19.44
C GLY A 9 -24.73 21.42 -19.07
N SER A 10 -23.55 20.99 -19.51
CA SER A 10 -22.92 19.75 -19.10
C SER A 10 -22.49 19.89 -17.65
N ALA A 11 -23.46 19.78 -16.74
CA ALA A 11 -23.16 19.33 -15.40
C ALA A 11 -22.62 17.91 -15.56
N SER A 12 -21.29 17.79 -15.61
CA SER A 12 -20.57 16.55 -15.35
C SER A 12 -20.85 16.17 -13.90
N GLY A 13 -22.10 15.74 -13.66
CA GLY A 13 -22.52 15.14 -12.42
C GLY A 13 -21.63 13.93 -12.21
N TRP A 14 -20.97 13.92 -11.06
CA TRP A 14 -20.24 12.80 -10.50
C TRP A 14 -20.99 11.50 -10.80
N ARG A 15 -20.65 10.85 -11.91
CA ARG A 15 -21.25 9.57 -12.28
C ARG A 15 -20.73 8.60 -11.25
N ARG A 16 -21.54 8.36 -10.22
CA ARG A 16 -21.32 7.27 -9.29
C ARG A 16 -21.16 6.01 -10.13
N PRO A 17 -20.02 5.31 -10.02
CA PRO A 17 -19.84 4.05 -10.70
C PRO A 17 -21.03 3.17 -10.38
N SER A 18 -21.62 2.53 -11.39
CA SER A 18 -22.67 1.55 -11.13
C SER A 18 -22.12 0.49 -10.17
N SER A 19 -22.96 -0.05 -9.29
CA SER A 19 -22.57 -1.11 -8.34
C SER A 19 -21.85 -2.28 -9.03
N ARG A 20 -22.23 -2.56 -10.28
CA ARG A 20 -21.57 -3.56 -11.15
C ARG A 20 -20.13 -3.19 -11.51
N ALA A 21 -19.87 -1.93 -11.85
CA ALA A 21 -18.53 -1.44 -12.15
C ALA A 21 -17.63 -1.45 -10.90
N ALA A 22 -18.17 -1.04 -9.74
CA ALA A 22 -17.46 -1.12 -8.46
C ALA A 22 -17.12 -2.58 -8.09
N GLY A 23 -18.07 -3.51 -8.28
CA GLY A 23 -17.84 -4.93 -8.06
C GLY A 23 -16.78 -5.53 -9.00
N ALA A 24 -16.73 -5.13 -10.26
CA ALA A 24 -15.70 -5.56 -11.21
C ALA A 24 -14.30 -5.07 -10.80
N ALA A 25 -14.20 -3.81 -10.36
CA ALA A 25 -12.95 -3.24 -9.86
C ALA A 25 -12.47 -3.96 -8.59
N LEU A 26 -13.37 -4.27 -7.65
CA LEU A 26 -13.03 -5.01 -6.44
C LEU A 26 -12.51 -6.43 -6.77
N ARG A 27 -13.18 -7.15 -7.69
CA ARG A 27 -12.72 -8.48 -8.12
C ARG A 27 -11.32 -8.44 -8.73
N ARG A 28 -11.00 -7.41 -9.49
CA ARG A 28 -9.64 -7.22 -10.05
C ARG A 28 -8.60 -7.03 -8.94
N LYS A 29 -8.89 -6.18 -7.96
CA LYS A 29 -8.00 -5.96 -6.80
C LYS A 29 -7.81 -7.21 -5.97
N VAL A 30 -8.87 -7.99 -5.73
CA VAL A 30 -8.78 -9.26 -5.00
C VAL A 30 -7.91 -10.27 -5.76
N ARG A 31 -8.06 -10.38 -7.09
CA ARG A 31 -7.18 -11.24 -7.91
C ARG A 31 -5.72 -10.82 -7.84
N GLU A 32 -5.46 -9.52 -7.87
CA GLU A 32 -4.10 -9.00 -7.75
C GLU A 32 -3.50 -9.31 -6.38
N LEU A 33 -4.28 -9.14 -5.31
CA LEU A 33 -3.86 -9.47 -3.96
C LEU A 33 -3.52 -10.97 -3.80
N ARG A 34 -4.30 -11.85 -4.41
CA ARG A 34 -4.05 -13.30 -4.39
C ARG A 34 -2.71 -13.69 -5.03
N ARG A 35 -2.26 -12.93 -6.03
CA ARG A 35 -0.96 -13.16 -6.69
C ARG A 35 0.23 -12.67 -5.87
N LEU A 36 0.03 -11.63 -5.07
CA LEU A 36 1.10 -11.02 -4.25
C LEU A 36 1.32 -11.77 -2.93
N VAL A 37 0.27 -12.32 -2.36
CA VAL A 37 0.35 -13.00 -1.05
C VAL A 37 0.68 -14.48 -1.26
N PRO A 38 1.72 -15.01 -0.59
CA PRO A 38 2.04 -16.44 -0.64
C PRO A 38 0.83 -17.30 -0.24
N GLY A 39 0.45 -18.24 -1.10
CA GLY A 39 -0.75 -19.07 -0.95
C GLY A 39 -2.08 -18.31 -0.95
N GLY A 40 -2.12 -17.10 -1.53
CA GLY A 40 -3.33 -16.30 -1.67
C GLY A 40 -4.34 -16.86 -2.66
N GLU A 41 -3.89 -17.60 -3.70
CA GLU A 41 -4.78 -18.24 -4.69
C GLU A 41 -5.71 -19.30 -4.07
N GLU A 42 -5.23 -20.01 -3.05
CA GLU A 42 -5.97 -21.04 -2.32
C GLU A 42 -6.81 -20.46 -1.16
N ALA A 43 -6.55 -19.21 -0.76
CA ALA A 43 -7.20 -18.60 0.39
C ALA A 43 -8.65 -18.16 0.09
N PRO A 44 -9.62 -18.50 0.96
CA PRO A 44 -10.98 -17.99 0.85
C PRO A 44 -10.99 -16.47 1.03
N ALA A 45 -11.90 -15.79 0.32
CA ALA A 45 -11.93 -14.32 0.26
C ALA A 45 -12.00 -13.65 1.64
N GLY A 46 -12.69 -14.27 2.61
CA GLY A 46 -12.79 -13.76 3.98
C GLY A 46 -11.49 -13.83 4.77
N ALA A 47 -10.59 -14.78 4.46
CA ALA A 47 -9.32 -14.96 5.14
C ALA A 47 -8.14 -14.25 4.42
N LEU A 48 -8.32 -13.83 3.17
CA LEU A 48 -7.26 -13.27 2.34
C LEU A 48 -6.64 -12.00 2.97
N LEU A 49 -7.48 -11.12 3.53
CA LEU A 49 -7.00 -9.89 4.17
C LEU A 49 -6.22 -10.15 5.46
N VAL A 50 -6.66 -11.12 6.27
CA VAL A 50 -5.96 -11.53 7.49
C VAL A 50 -4.59 -12.08 7.14
N ARG A 51 -4.53 -13.03 6.20
CA ARG A 51 -3.26 -13.58 5.72
C ARG A 51 -2.35 -12.51 5.10
N THR A 52 -2.92 -11.52 4.43
CA THR A 52 -2.15 -10.37 3.91
C THR A 52 -1.52 -9.59 5.05
N ALA A 53 -2.26 -9.33 6.13
CA ALA A 53 -1.75 -8.64 7.30
C ALA A 53 -0.57 -9.41 7.93
N ASP A 54 -0.74 -10.72 8.12
CA ASP A 54 0.33 -11.59 8.64
C ASP A 54 1.58 -11.55 7.74
N TYR A 55 1.38 -11.60 6.42
CA TYR A 55 2.48 -11.55 5.47
C TYR A 55 3.23 -10.21 5.52
N ILE A 56 2.52 -9.09 5.63
CA ILE A 56 3.13 -7.75 5.77
C ILE A 56 3.94 -7.67 7.07
N VAL A 57 3.40 -8.17 8.19
CA VAL A 57 4.10 -8.18 9.48
C VAL A 57 5.37 -9.02 9.39
N GLY A 58 5.30 -10.23 8.81
CA GLY A 58 6.46 -11.09 8.62
C GLY A 58 7.54 -10.48 7.73
N LEU A 59 7.14 -9.83 6.62
CA LEU A 59 8.05 -9.10 5.74
C LEU A 59 8.77 -7.97 6.47
N ARG A 60 8.04 -7.16 7.24
CA ARG A 60 8.62 -6.06 8.03
C ARG A 60 9.65 -6.59 9.02
N ALA A 61 9.28 -7.60 9.81
CA ALA A 61 10.20 -8.22 10.77
C ALA A 61 11.47 -8.76 10.10
N ARG A 62 11.34 -9.36 8.91
CA ARG A 62 12.49 -9.87 8.15
C ARG A 62 13.41 -8.75 7.64
N VAL A 63 12.83 -7.65 7.15
CA VAL A 63 13.59 -6.48 6.72
C VAL A 63 14.29 -5.81 7.90
N ASP A 64 13.60 -5.67 9.04
CA ASP A 64 14.17 -5.05 10.24
C ASP A 64 15.31 -5.90 10.82
N LEU A 65 15.16 -7.22 10.84
CA LEU A 65 16.25 -8.14 11.17
C LEU A 65 17.45 -7.97 10.23
N LEU A 66 17.23 -7.95 8.91
CA LEU A 66 18.30 -7.79 7.94
C LEU A 66 19.00 -6.43 8.07
N ARG A 67 18.27 -5.36 8.38
CA ARG A 67 18.84 -4.04 8.68
C ARG A 67 19.69 -4.05 9.94
N ALA A 68 19.21 -4.69 11.02
CA ALA A 68 19.97 -4.84 12.25
C ALA A 68 21.27 -5.63 12.02
N LEU A 69 21.19 -6.73 11.27
CA LEU A 69 22.37 -7.50 10.88
C LEU A 69 23.32 -6.67 10.00
N ALA A 70 22.81 -5.93 9.01
CA ALA A 70 23.63 -5.06 8.18
C ALA A 70 24.34 -3.96 8.99
N ALA A 71 23.70 -3.44 10.04
CA ALA A 71 24.34 -2.50 10.97
C ALA A 71 25.46 -3.16 11.78
N VAL A 72 25.24 -4.39 12.28
CA VAL A 72 26.27 -5.15 13.02
C VAL A 72 27.47 -5.50 12.14
N TYR A 73 27.23 -5.90 10.90
CA TYR A 73 28.30 -6.30 9.97
C TYR A 73 28.87 -5.12 9.17
N GLY A 74 28.38 -3.89 9.37
CA GLY A 74 28.82 -2.71 8.61
C GLY A 74 28.55 -2.80 7.10
N VAL A 75 27.65 -3.69 6.67
CA VAL A 75 27.34 -3.95 5.24
C VAL A 75 26.26 -2.97 4.72
N GLY A 76 25.71 -2.13 5.60
CA GLY A 76 24.72 -1.12 5.24
C GLY A 76 25.32 0.11 4.56
N VAL A 77 24.90 0.36 3.32
CA VAL A 77 24.98 1.66 2.63
C VAL A 77 24.44 2.74 3.57
N GLY A 78 25.33 3.51 4.19
CA GLY A 78 24.99 4.69 4.98
C GLY A 78 25.46 4.62 6.44
N ALA A 79 26.74 4.88 6.65
CA ALA A 79 27.33 5.30 7.92
C ALA A 79 26.80 6.67 8.45
N VAL A 80 25.53 7.02 8.24
CA VAL A 80 25.00 8.39 8.39
C VAL A 80 23.88 8.57 9.43
N VAL A 81 23.65 7.62 10.33
CA VAL A 81 22.79 7.85 11.51
C VAL A 81 23.50 7.65 12.84
N ALA A 82 24.83 7.51 12.83
CA ALA A 82 25.64 7.33 14.02
C ALA A 82 26.08 8.65 14.72
N ASP A 83 25.65 9.84 14.26
CA ASP A 83 26.15 11.12 14.80
C ASP A 83 25.04 12.06 15.32
N ALA A 84 24.00 11.52 15.97
CA ALA A 84 22.95 12.37 16.56
C ALA A 84 22.54 12.01 18.00
N ALA A 85 23.15 10.99 18.63
CA ALA A 85 22.75 10.55 19.97
C ALA A 85 23.76 10.89 21.08
N ASP A 86 24.94 11.45 20.77
CA ASP A 86 25.98 11.78 21.76
C ASP A 86 26.03 13.27 22.19
N ALA A 87 24.97 14.05 21.94
CA ALA A 87 24.93 15.48 22.26
C ALA A 87 24.07 15.88 23.49
N ASP A 88 23.43 14.92 24.20
CA ASP A 88 22.62 15.24 25.40
C ASP A 88 23.25 14.73 26.71
N ALA A 89 24.58 14.82 26.79
CA ALA A 89 25.27 15.01 28.06
C ALA A 89 25.38 16.52 28.32
N CYS A 90 25.08 16.95 29.55
CA CYS A 90 25.23 18.32 30.10
C CYS A 90 24.04 19.30 29.96
N ALA A 91 22.85 18.94 30.46
CA ALA A 91 21.92 19.95 30.99
C ALA A 91 20.91 19.36 31.99
N SER A 92 21.35 19.11 33.24
CA SER A 92 20.64 19.37 34.51
C SER A 92 21.24 18.56 35.67
#